data_AF-A0A924BT05-F1
#
_entry.id   AF-A0A924BT05-F1
#
_cell.length_a   1.000
_cell.length_b   1.000
_cell.length_c   1.000
_cell.angle_alpha   90.00
_cell.angle_beta   90.00
_cell.angle_gamma   90.00
#
_symmetry.space_group_name_H-M   'P 1'
#
loop_
_entity.id
_entity.type
_entity.pdbx_description
1 polymer ?
#
loop_
_entity_poly.entity_id
_entity_poly.type
_entity_poly.pdbx_seq_one_letter_code
_entity_poly.pdbx_strand_id
1 'polypeptide(L)'
;MDASLKDLQRIPGVGKTIAKDLYQLGFKSVGDLKGQDAEKLYVLHNDMRGEVQDICMLYTFRCAIYFAETPKPKQELDKLKWWYWMDKVKLNSKSKDAEIRKKKNLTAH
;
A
#
# COMPACT_ATOMS: atom_id res chain seq x y z
N MET A 1 -18.66 8.57 -2.57
CA MET A 1 -17.20 8.84 -2.67
C MET A 1 -16.64 9.35 -1.34
N ASP A 2 -17.21 10.40 -0.74
CA ASP A 2 -16.65 11.01 0.49
C ASP A 2 -16.56 10.08 1.69
N ALA A 3 -17.56 9.22 1.92
CA ALA A 3 -17.53 8.26 3.03
C ALA A 3 -16.37 7.25 2.88
N SER A 4 -16.17 6.70 1.68
CA SER A 4 -15.05 5.80 1.36
C SER A 4 -13.70 6.49 1.54
N LEU A 5 -13.54 7.70 1.02
CA LEU A 5 -12.28 8.44 1.18
C LEU A 5 -11.99 8.76 2.64
N LYS A 6 -13.01 9.10 3.44
CA LYS A 6 -12.86 9.34 4.88
C LYS A 6 -12.48 8.07 5.63
N ASP A 7 -13.04 6.92 5.25
CA ASP A 7 -12.70 5.64 5.87
C ASP A 7 -11.24 5.26 5.59
N LEU A 8 -10.79 5.34 4.34
CA LEU A 8 -9.40 5.05 3.96
C LEU A 8 -8.38 5.98 4.65
N GLN A 9 -8.76 7.24 4.90
CA GLN A 9 -7.93 8.21 5.65
C GLN A 9 -7.77 7.88 7.14
N ARG A 10 -8.45 6.85 7.66
CA ARG A 10 -8.21 6.36 9.04
C ARG A 10 -6.87 5.63 9.16
N ILE A 11 -6.31 5.18 8.04
CA ILE A 11 -5.04 4.45 8.00
C ILE A 11 -3.90 5.44 8.30
N PRO A 12 -3.05 5.14 9.29
CA PRO A 12 -1.88 5.97 9.58
C PRO A 12 -0.98 6.17 8.35
N GLY A 13 -0.68 7.43 8.02
CA GLY A 13 0.12 7.80 6.84
C GLY A 13 -0.67 7.93 5.54
N VAL A 14 -1.97 7.62 5.51
CA VAL A 14 -2.82 7.77 4.32
C VAL A 14 -3.55 9.11 4.33
N GLY A 15 -3.03 10.06 3.53
CA GLY A 15 -3.69 11.33 3.27
C GLY A 15 -4.70 11.28 2.11
N LYS A 16 -5.29 12.43 1.77
CA LYS A 16 -6.30 12.58 0.70
C LYS A 16 -5.86 12.00 -0.64
N THR A 17 -4.59 12.18 -1.02
CA THR A 17 -4.06 11.68 -2.30
C THR A 17 -4.01 10.16 -2.31
N ILE A 18 -3.41 9.54 -1.30
CA ILE A 18 -3.29 8.08 -1.20
C ILE A 18 -4.67 7.43 -1.07
N ALA A 19 -5.59 8.04 -0.33
CA ALA A 19 -6.98 7.56 -0.25
C ALA A 19 -7.70 7.58 -1.60
N LYS A 20 -7.45 8.60 -2.44
CA LYS A 20 -7.99 8.64 -3.81
C LYS A 20 -7.37 7.56 -4.68
N ASP A 21 -6.07 7.32 -4.56
CA ASP A 21 -5.38 6.28 -5.32
C ASP A 21 -5.93 4.90 -4.97
N LEU A 22 -6.08 4.59 -3.67
CA LEU A 22 -6.72 3.36 -3.21
C LEU A 22 -8.15 3.22 -3.76
N TYR A 23 -8.92 4.32 -3.77
CA TYR A 23 -10.25 4.33 -4.36
C TYR A 23 -10.25 4.04 -5.87
N GLN A 24 -9.31 4.63 -6.62
CA GLN A 24 -9.14 4.39 -8.06
C GLN A 24 -8.71 2.95 -8.36
N LEU A 25 -7.93 2.35 -7.47
CA LEU A 25 -7.55 0.93 -7.50
C LEU A 25 -8.69 -0.02 -7.10
N GLY A 26 -9.86 0.51 -6.71
CA GLY A 26 -11.07 -0.25 -6.42
C GLY A 26 -11.37 -0.47 -4.93
N PHE A 27 -10.53 0.00 -4.01
CA PHE A 27 -10.72 -0.14 -2.57
C PHE A 27 -11.65 0.98 -2.04
N LYS A 28 -12.81 0.61 -1.49
CA LYS A 28 -13.84 1.56 -1.03
C LYS A 28 -13.91 1.69 0.49
N SER A 29 -13.19 0.85 1.23
CA SER A 29 -13.08 0.85 2.68
C SER A 29 -11.72 0.30 3.14
N VAL A 30 -11.39 0.53 4.41
CA VAL A 30 -10.24 -0.12 5.07
C VAL A 30 -10.36 -1.65 5.01
N GLY A 31 -11.58 -2.18 5.14
CA GLY A 31 -11.84 -3.62 5.13
C GLY A 31 -11.44 -4.31 3.82
N ASP A 32 -11.51 -3.59 2.70
CA ASP A 32 -11.18 -4.14 1.37
C ASP A 32 -9.67 -4.44 1.22
N LEU A 33 -8.84 -3.85 2.08
CA LEU A 33 -7.40 -4.08 2.12
C LEU A 33 -7.00 -5.36 2.87
N LYS A 34 -7.93 -5.98 3.60
CA LYS A 34 -7.66 -7.20 4.36
C LYS A 34 -7.28 -8.36 3.43
N GLY A 35 -6.18 -9.04 3.70
CA GLY A 35 -5.70 -10.16 2.89
C GLY A 35 -5.12 -9.76 1.53
N GLN A 36 -4.97 -8.45 1.26
CA GLN A 36 -4.29 -7.98 0.06
C GLN A 36 -2.77 -8.17 0.16
N ASP A 37 -2.13 -8.23 -0.99
CA ASP A 37 -0.67 -8.34 -1.08
C ASP A 37 -0.09 -6.95 -1.39
N ALA A 38 0.64 -6.37 -0.43
CA ALA A 38 1.20 -5.03 -0.55
C ALA A 38 2.13 -4.87 -1.77
N GLU A 39 2.87 -5.91 -2.12
CA GLU A 39 3.79 -5.89 -3.27
C GLU A 39 3.00 -5.90 -4.59
N LYS A 40 1.91 -6.68 -4.68
CA LYS A 40 1.00 -6.63 -5.85
C LYS A 40 0.30 -5.28 -5.95
N LEU A 41 -0.17 -4.74 -4.82
CA LEU A 41 -0.84 -3.44 -4.77
C LEU A 41 0.10 -2.30 -5.21
N TYR A 42 1.37 -2.36 -4.82
CA TYR A 42 2.40 -1.42 -5.28
C TYR A 42 2.61 -1.47 -6.79
N VAL A 43 2.73 -2.66 -7.36
CA VAL A 43 2.85 -2.83 -8.82
C VAL A 43 1.62 -2.30 -9.55
N LEU A 44 0.42 -2.63 -9.07
CA LEU A 44 -0.83 -2.14 -9.65
C LEU A 44 -0.95 -0.60 -9.56
N HIS A 45 -0.49 -0.02 -8.46
CA HIS A 45 -0.43 1.43 -8.28
C HIS A 45 0.54 2.09 -9.27
N ASN A 46 1.72 1.50 -9.49
CA ASN A 46 2.68 1.96 -10.50
C ASN A 46 2.08 1.89 -11.91
N ASP A 47 1.40 0.79 -12.25
CA ASP A 47 0.73 0.62 -13.55
C ASP A 47 -0.36 1.68 -13.75
N MET A 48 -1.20 1.92 -12.73
CA MET A 48 -2.23 2.96 -12.75
C MET A 48 -1.63 4.38 -12.92
N ARG A 49 -0.46 4.64 -12.31
CA ARG A 49 0.24 5.93 -12.43
C ARG A 49 1.03 6.08 -13.73
N GLY A 50 1.28 4.99 -14.44
CA GLY A 50 2.10 4.97 -15.67
C GLY A 50 3.60 5.08 -15.42
N GLU A 51 4.06 5.07 -14.16
CA GLU A 51 5.46 5.12 -13.78
C GLU A 51 5.71 4.49 -12.41
N VAL A 52 6.94 4.04 -12.17
CA VAL A 52 7.35 3.51 -10.86
C VAL A 52 7.41 4.63 -9.83
N GLN A 53 6.54 4.55 -8.83
CA GLN A 53 6.44 5.51 -7.74
C GLN A 53 7.55 5.30 -6.71
N ASP A 54 7.65 6.19 -5.72
CA ASP A 54 8.60 6.01 -4.63
C ASP A 54 8.32 4.74 -3.80
N ILE A 55 9.38 4.02 -3.43
CA ILE A 55 9.29 2.79 -2.64
C ILE A 55 8.61 2.99 -1.26
N CYS A 56 8.57 4.22 -0.74
CA CYS A 56 7.82 4.53 0.48
C CYS A 56 6.31 4.23 0.34
N MET A 57 5.78 4.19 -0.88
CA MET A 57 4.41 3.81 -1.17
C MET A 57 4.17 2.32 -0.90
N LEU A 58 5.11 1.43 -1.26
CA LEU A 58 5.04 0.02 -0.89
C LEU A 58 4.95 -0.16 0.63
N TYR A 59 5.76 0.58 1.38
CA TYR A 59 5.76 0.51 2.84
C TYR A 59 4.48 1.08 3.46
N THR A 60 3.91 2.11 2.84
CA THR A 60 2.59 2.62 3.18
C THR A 60 1.52 1.55 2.95
N PHE A 61 1.57 0.80 1.84
CA PHE A 61 0.63 -0.30 1.60
C PHE A 61 0.79 -1.46 2.60
N ARG A 62 2.02 -1.81 2.99
CA ARG A 62 2.25 -2.81 4.05
C ARG A 62 1.63 -2.38 5.38
N CYS A 63 1.81 -1.11 5.76
CA CYS A 63 1.18 -0.51 6.94
C CYS A 63 -0.35 -0.52 6.84
N ALA A 64 -0.89 -0.16 5.68
CA ALA A 64 -2.32 -0.12 5.42
C ALA A 64 -2.99 -1.49 5.56
N ILE A 65 -2.36 -2.53 5.01
CA ILE A 65 -2.85 -3.91 5.10
C ILE A 65 -2.78 -4.40 6.55
N TYR A 66 -1.67 -4.15 7.27
CA TYR A 66 -1.59 -4.48 8.70
C TYR A 66 -2.70 -3.82 9.52
N PHE A 67 -2.96 -2.52 9.28
CA PHE A 67 -4.03 -1.78 9.95
C PHE A 67 -5.41 -2.37 9.65
N ALA A 68 -5.66 -2.82 8.42
CA ALA A 68 -6.91 -3.47 8.01
C ALA A 68 -7.08 -4.87 8.61
N GLU A 69 -6.00 -5.64 8.74
CA GLU A 69 -6.00 -7.01 9.25
C GLU A 69 -6.07 -7.07 10.78
N THR A 70 -5.56 -6.05 11.46
CA THR A 70 -5.38 -6.06 12.91
C THR A 70 -6.44 -5.21 13.62
N PRO A 71 -7.31 -5.83 14.44
CA PRO A 71 -8.27 -5.07 15.25
C PRO A 71 -7.57 -4.07 16.17
N LYS A 72 -8.18 -2.89 16.38
CA LYS A 72 -7.62 -1.76 17.15
C LYS A 72 -6.97 -2.16 18.50
N PRO A 73 -7.55 -3.05 19.34
CA PRO A 73 -6.93 -3.43 20.62
C PRO A 73 -5.61 -4.21 20.47
N LYS A 74 -5.33 -4.77 19.30
CA LYS A 74 -4.13 -5.57 18.99
C LYS A 74 -3.11 -4.82 18.13
N GLN A 75 -3.38 -3.57 17.77
CA GLN A 75 -2.48 -2.79 16.94
C GLN A 75 -1.27 -2.34 17.77
N GLU A 76 -0.07 -2.67 17.30
CA GLU A 76 1.19 -2.21 17.86
C GLU A 76 1.54 -0.84 17.27
N LEU A 77 1.77 0.16 18.13
CA LEU A 77 1.97 1.55 17.70
C LEU A 77 3.12 1.73 16.72
N ASP A 78 4.18 0.92 16.83
CA ASP A 78 5.31 1.01 15.90
C ASP A 78 4.98 0.46 14.51
N LYS A 79 4.14 -0.56 14.43
CA LYS A 79 3.64 -1.12 13.16
C LYS A 79 2.67 -0.19 12.43
N LEU A 80 2.17 0.84 13.10
CA LEU A 80 1.36 1.92 12.49
C LEU A 80 2.21 3.00 11.81
N LYS A 81 3.53 2.91 11.90
CA LYS A 81 4.46 3.81 11.21
C LYS A 81 4.92 3.13 9.93
N TRP A 82 4.72 3.74 8.77
CA TRP A 82 5.09 3.12 7.48
C TRP A 82 6.57 2.72 7.43
N TRP A 83 7.46 3.48 8.07
CA TRP A 83 8.90 3.20 8.07
C TRP A 83 9.29 1.93 8.85
N TYR A 84 8.41 1.41 9.72
CA TYR A 84 8.60 0.10 10.33
C TYR A 84 8.67 -1.01 9.28
N TRP A 85 8.00 -0.82 8.14
CA TRP A 85 7.85 -1.81 7.08
C TRP A 85 8.92 -1.71 5.99
N MET A 86 9.97 -0.91 6.20
CA MET A 86 11.06 -0.79 5.23
C MET A 86 11.80 -2.12 5.05
N ASP A 87 12.24 -2.38 3.83
CA ASP A 87 13.13 -3.51 3.58
C ASP A 87 14.48 -3.28 4.30
N LYS A 88 15.07 -4.36 4.83
CA LYS A 88 16.39 -4.32 5.47
C LYS A 88 17.49 -3.97 4.46
N VAL A 89 17.34 -4.48 3.23
CA VAL A 89 18.22 -4.16 2.10
C VAL A 89 17.53 -3.07 1.29
N LYS A 90 18.18 -1.91 1.18
CA LYS A 90 17.63 -0.79 0.43
C LYS A 90 17.82 -1.02 -1.07
N LEU A 91 16.71 -1.19 -1.77
CA LEU A 91 16.65 -1.09 -3.23
C LEU A 91 16.05 0.26 -3.61
N ASN A 92 16.44 0.78 -4.78
CA ASN A 92 15.71 1.88 -5.39
C ASN A 92 14.34 1.39 -5.90
N SER A 93 13.43 2.32 -6.14
CA SER A 93 12.04 2.03 -6.52
C SER A 93 11.92 1.16 -7.77
N LYS A 94 12.71 1.44 -8.82
CA LYS A 94 12.69 0.69 -10.09
C LYS A 94 13.20 -0.74 -9.94
N SER A 95 14.31 -0.91 -9.22
CA SER A 95 14.85 -2.24 -8.91
C SER A 95 13.86 -3.07 -8.07
N LYS A 96 13.18 -2.43 -7.11
CA LYS A 96 12.18 -3.11 -6.29
C LYS A 96 10.94 -3.53 -7.09
N ASP A 97 10.41 -2.64 -7.93
CA ASP A 97 9.28 -2.95 -8.82
C ASP A 97 9.62 -4.13 -9.75
N ALA A 98 10.78 -4.10 -10.40
CA ALA A 98 11.26 -5.18 -11.27
C ALA A 98 11.42 -6.51 -10.51
N GLU A 99 11.97 -6.49 -9.29
CA GLU A 99 12.10 -7.68 -8.43
C GLU A 99 10.72 -8.27 -8.11
N ILE A 100 9.76 -7.44 -7.71
CA ILE A 100 8.39 -7.88 -7.38
C ILE A 100 7.74 -8.51 -8.60
N ARG A 101 7.81 -7.85 -9.77
CA ARG A 101 7.23 -8.36 -11.02
C ARG A 101 7.79 -9.72 -11.38
N LYS A 102 9.13 -9.86 -11.33
CA LYS A 102 9.81 -11.14 -11.58
C LYS A 102 9.37 -12.22 -10.57
N LYS A 103 9.38 -11.90 -9.28
CA LYS A 103 9.03 -12.83 -8.20
C LYS A 103 7.58 -13.32 -8.28
N LYS A 104 6.66 -12.46 -8.73
CA LYS A 104 5.22 -12.73 -8.76
C LYS A 104 4.66 -13.04 -10.16
N ASN A 105 5.51 -13.15 -11.18
CA ASN A 105 5.12 -13.34 -12.59
C ASN A 105 4.10 -12.28 -13.07
N LEU A 106 4.31 -11.01 -12.72
CA LEU A 106 3.47 -9.89 -13.15
C LEU A 106 4.08 -9.24 -14.40
N THR A 107 3.29 -9.04 -15.44
CA THR A 107 3.70 -8.29 -16.64
C THR A 107 3.37 -6.81 -16.49
N ALA A 108 4.15 -5.93 -17.12
CA ALA A 108 3.69 -4.55 -17.34
C ALA A 108 2.50 -4.59 -18.30
N HIS A 109 1.44 -3.83 -17.98
CA HIS A 109 0.28 -3.65 -18.85
C HIS A 109 0.59 -2.72 -20.02
#